data_AF-A0A1Y2LM52-F1
#
_entry.id   AF-A0A1Y2LM52-F1
#
_cell.length_a   1.000
_cell.length_b   1.000
_cell.length_c   1.000
_cell.angle_alpha   90.00
_cell.angle_beta   90.00
_cell.angle_gamma   90.00
#
_symmetry.space_group_name_H-M   'P 1'
#
loop_
_entity.id
_entity.type
_entity.pdbx_description
1 polymer ?
#
loop_
_entity_poly.entity_id
_entity_poly.type
_entity_poly.pdbx_seq_one_letter_code
_entity_poly.pdbx_strand_id
1 'polypeptide(L)'
;MWSWLSVDGAVNHHHSMHLHGDPIELDDLAPLPGLRCTVTNIHAEPTSISALLDLSATSFSYMLTANDLREMTWKWGHPGKLNLAPARWMLDRKLELPLEMQCVIIAEDEVAKMTVGMCLAADDSQPDTWKCAGVFLWDGLTWKITKYARRELQTGHFAVI
;
A
#
# COMPACT_ATOMS: atom_id res chain seq x y z
N MET A 1 3.59 -18.07 -4.65
CA MET A 1 3.52 -18.21 -3.18
C MET A 1 2.93 -16.92 -2.65
N TRP A 2 1.65 -16.91 -2.28
CA TRP A 2 0.98 -15.73 -1.74
C TRP A 2 0.66 -15.96 -0.28
N SER A 3 1.44 -15.29 0.57
CA SER A 3 1.20 -15.20 1.98
C SER A 3 1.96 -13.99 2.52
N TRP A 4 1.25 -13.06 3.14
CA TRP A 4 1.68 -12.24 4.28
C TRP A 4 2.57 -12.95 5.33
N LEU A 5 2.64 -14.29 5.33
CA LEU A 5 3.50 -15.13 6.17
C LEU A 5 4.64 -15.83 5.40
N SER A 6 4.76 -15.66 4.08
CA SER A 6 5.84 -16.28 3.28
C SER A 6 7.09 -15.43 3.26
N VAL A 7 7.52 -15.07 4.46
CA VAL A 7 8.83 -14.48 4.68
C VAL A 7 9.59 -15.52 5.49
N ASP A 8 10.74 -15.97 4.98
CA ASP A 8 11.56 -17.05 5.58
C ASP A 8 12.14 -16.70 6.97
N GLY A 9 11.70 -15.58 7.56
CA GLY A 9 12.04 -15.11 8.88
C GLY A 9 11.13 -13.97 9.30
N ALA A 10 11.24 -13.54 10.56
CA ALA A 10 10.54 -12.36 11.04
C ALA A 10 10.80 -11.17 10.09
N VAL A 11 9.73 -10.52 9.63
CA VAL A 11 9.84 -9.24 8.92
C VAL A 11 10.33 -8.22 9.93
N ASN A 12 11.64 -8.08 10.02
CA ASN A 12 12.24 -7.02 10.82
C ASN A 12 11.92 -5.70 10.12
N HIS A 13 10.93 -5.00 10.67
CA HIS A 13 10.62 -3.63 10.31
C HIS A 13 11.87 -2.78 10.52
N HIS A 14 12.59 -2.44 9.45
CA HIS A 14 13.56 -1.35 9.52
C HIS A 14 12.77 -0.04 9.57
N HIS A 15 12.64 0.49 10.79
CA HIS A 15 12.12 1.81 11.10
C HIS A 15 13.21 2.84 10.76
N SER A 16 13.15 3.44 9.57
CA SER A 16 14.06 4.55 9.19
C SER A 16 13.53 5.93 9.59
N MET A 17 12.68 5.99 10.62
CA MET A 17 12.49 7.17 11.45
C MET A 17 11.94 6.73 12.81
N HIS A 18 12.82 6.24 13.67
CA HIS A 18 12.88 6.68 15.07
C HIS A 18 14.25 6.30 15.62
N LEU A 19 15.11 7.29 15.81
CA LEU A 19 15.97 7.29 16.99
C LEU A 19 15.01 7.19 18.19
N HIS A 20 14.85 6.00 18.79
CA HIS A 20 13.93 5.70 19.89
C HIS A 20 12.44 6.02 19.63
N GLY A 21 11.68 5.06 19.09
CA GLY A 21 10.24 5.23 18.95
C GLY A 21 9.55 3.88 19.02
N ASP A 22 8.57 3.82 19.90
CA ASP A 22 7.79 2.64 20.21
C ASP A 22 7.07 2.08 18.97
N PRO A 23 6.72 0.78 18.94
CA PRO A 23 5.90 0.20 17.88
C PRO A 23 4.63 1.04 17.67
N ILE A 24 4.25 1.24 16.39
CA ILE A 24 2.93 1.83 16.07
C ILE A 24 1.91 0.76 16.42
N GLU A 25 1.25 0.91 17.55
CA GLU A 25 0.08 0.13 17.91
C GLU A 25 -1.08 0.61 17.01
N LEU A 26 -1.61 -0.32 16.22
CA LEU A 26 -2.81 -0.12 15.42
C LEU A 26 -3.96 -0.63 16.28
N ASP A 27 -4.65 0.31 16.92
CA ASP A 27 -5.62 0.00 17.97
C ASP A 27 -7.04 -0.12 17.42
N ASP A 28 -7.35 0.60 16.34
CA ASP A 28 -8.72 0.68 15.81
C ASP A 28 -8.75 0.71 14.27
N LEU A 29 -8.20 -0.35 13.66
CA LEU A 29 -8.28 -0.53 12.21
C LEU A 29 -9.71 -0.87 11.79
N ALA A 30 -10.40 0.12 11.27
CA ALA A 30 -11.73 -0.05 10.68
C ALA A 30 -11.61 -0.22 9.15
N PRO A 31 -12.21 -1.27 8.55
CA PRO A 31 -12.37 -1.36 7.11
C PRO A 31 -13.18 -0.18 6.57
N LEU A 32 -12.77 0.37 5.43
CA LEU A 32 -13.49 1.50 4.85
C LEU A 32 -14.89 1.14 4.37
N PRO A 33 -15.89 2.03 4.55
CA PRO A 33 -17.19 1.87 3.93
C PRO A 33 -17.07 1.75 2.41
N GLY A 34 -17.64 0.67 1.85
CA GLY A 34 -17.62 0.42 0.41
C GLY A 34 -16.46 -0.47 -0.07
N LEU A 35 -15.53 -0.85 0.80
CA LEU A 35 -14.60 -1.94 0.51
C LEU A 35 -15.39 -3.25 0.34
N ARG A 36 -15.28 -3.84 -0.86
CA ARG A 36 -15.74 -5.21 -1.15
C ARG A 36 -14.54 -6.02 -1.58
N CYS A 37 -14.40 -7.20 -0.97
CA CYS A 37 -13.29 -8.10 -1.16
C CYS A 37 -13.87 -9.51 -1.27
N THR A 38 -13.68 -10.13 -2.43
CA THR A 38 -14.12 -11.51 -2.67
C THR A 38 -12.95 -12.31 -3.21
N VAL A 39 -12.69 -13.47 -2.60
CA VAL A 39 -11.68 -14.41 -3.07
C VAL A 39 -12.36 -15.46 -3.92
N THR A 40 -11.94 -15.58 -5.17
CA THR A 40 -12.45 -16.53 -6.17
C THR A 40 -11.30 -17.36 -6.75
N ASN A 41 -11.63 -18.38 -7.56
CA ASN A 41 -10.64 -19.20 -8.28
C ASN A 41 -9.50 -19.74 -7.39
N ILE A 42 -9.84 -20.28 -6.22
CA ILE A 42 -8.87 -20.83 -5.28
C ILE A 42 -8.35 -22.15 -5.83
N HIS A 43 -7.04 -22.22 -6.06
CA HIS A 43 -6.33 -23.43 -6.43
C HIS A 43 -5.32 -23.77 -5.34
N ALA A 44 -5.42 -24.98 -4.81
CA ALA A 44 -4.51 -25.50 -3.81
C ALA A 44 -3.63 -26.58 -4.43
N GLU A 45 -2.33 -26.33 -4.40
CA GLU A 45 -1.27 -27.29 -4.71
C GLU A 45 -0.61 -27.75 -3.39
N PRO A 46 0.14 -28.87 -3.38
CA PRO A 46 0.76 -29.40 -2.16
C PRO A 46 1.65 -28.41 -1.40
N THR A 47 2.20 -27.41 -2.08
CA THR A 47 3.13 -26.42 -1.53
C THR A 47 2.66 -24.98 -1.68
N SER A 48 1.50 -24.75 -2.30
CA SER A 48 1.05 -23.39 -2.58
C SER A 48 -0.47 -23.28 -2.66
N ILE A 49 -0.99 -22.10 -2.32
CA ILE A 49 -2.37 -21.71 -2.61
C ILE A 49 -2.27 -20.48 -3.50
N SER A 50 -3.01 -20.49 -4.60
CA SER A 50 -3.27 -19.32 -5.43
C SER A 50 -4.77 -19.05 -5.45
N ALA A 51 -5.14 -17.79 -5.60
CA ALA A 51 -6.52 -17.37 -5.71
C ALA A 51 -6.57 -16.06 -6.50
N LEU A 52 -7.74 -15.76 -7.05
CA LEU A 52 -8.05 -14.44 -7.57
C LEU A 52 -8.72 -13.63 -6.45
N LEU A 53 -8.26 -12.41 -6.25
CA LEU A 53 -8.83 -11.47 -5.31
C LEU A 53 -9.53 -10.35 -6.08
N ASP A 54 -10.87 -10.41 -6.11
CA ASP A 54 -11.71 -9.38 -6.70
C ASP A 54 -12.00 -8.28 -5.65
N LEU A 55 -11.42 -7.10 -5.89
CA LEU A 55 -11.48 -5.95 -4.99
C LEU A 55 -12.29 -4.82 -5.63
N SER A 56 -13.22 -4.25 -4.86
CA SER A 56 -13.89 -2.98 -5.19
C SER A 56 -13.70 -2.01 -4.02
N ALA A 57 -13.04 -0.89 -4.26
CA ALA A 57 -12.61 -0.03 -3.17
C ALA A 57 -12.29 1.39 -3.64
N THR A 58 -12.20 2.31 -2.68
CA THR A 58 -11.63 3.64 -2.91
C THR A 58 -10.14 3.50 -3.24
N SER A 59 -9.71 4.14 -4.31
CA SER A 59 -8.34 4.08 -4.78
C SER A 59 -7.90 5.39 -5.44
N PHE A 60 -6.61 5.50 -5.72
CA PHE A 60 -6.02 6.56 -6.52
C PHE A 60 -4.80 6.05 -7.27
N SER A 61 -4.50 6.66 -8.41
CA SER A 61 -3.27 6.36 -9.14
C SER A 61 -2.10 7.13 -8.55
N TYR A 62 -0.96 6.46 -8.35
CA TYR A 62 0.24 7.05 -7.79
C TYR A 62 1.46 6.68 -8.63
N MET A 63 2.31 7.66 -8.93
CA MET A 63 3.58 7.44 -9.61
C MET A 63 4.66 7.26 -8.55
N LEU A 64 5.01 6.00 -8.27
CA LEU A 64 6.06 5.69 -7.30
C LEU A 64 7.43 5.96 -7.91
N THR A 65 8.26 6.72 -7.19
CA THR A 65 9.62 7.07 -7.61
C THR A 65 10.64 6.61 -6.57
N ALA A 66 11.92 6.56 -6.96
CA ALA A 66 12.99 6.24 -6.02
C ALA A 66 13.06 7.23 -4.83
N ASN A 67 12.57 8.47 -4.97
CA ASN A 67 12.56 9.47 -3.90
C ASN A 67 11.49 9.19 -2.83
N ASP A 68 10.44 8.45 -3.16
CA ASP A 68 9.43 7.99 -2.22
C ASP A 68 9.99 6.91 -1.29
N LEU A 69 10.92 6.09 -1.81
CA LEU A 69 11.59 5.02 -1.07
C LEU A 69 12.85 5.47 -0.31
N ARG A 70 13.37 6.67 -0.59
CA ARG A 70 14.52 7.23 0.13
C ARG A 70 14.12 7.62 1.55
N GLU A 71 14.99 7.28 2.51
CA GLU A 71 14.80 7.61 3.92
C GLU A 71 14.52 9.10 4.15
N MET A 72 13.63 9.38 5.09
CA MET A 72 13.16 10.75 5.37
C MET A 72 14.23 11.68 5.95
N THR A 73 15.42 11.17 6.30
CA THR A 73 16.54 11.97 6.84
C THR A 73 16.95 13.12 5.93
N TRP A 74 16.83 12.97 4.60
CA TRP A 74 17.10 14.06 3.64
C TRP A 74 15.97 15.08 3.50
N LYS A 75 14.73 14.76 3.91
CA LYS A 75 13.56 15.62 3.69
C LYS A 75 13.44 16.76 4.71
N TRP A 76 14.20 16.70 5.81
CA TRP A 76 14.20 17.73 6.88
C TRP A 76 14.90 19.04 6.49
N GLY A 77 15.76 19.04 5.47
CA GLY A 77 16.51 20.23 5.04
C GLY A 77 15.73 21.21 4.14
N HIS A 78 14.57 20.81 3.61
CA HIS A 78 13.81 21.62 2.64
C HIS A 78 12.28 21.51 2.84
N PRO A 79 11.75 22.09 3.94
CA PRO A 79 10.31 22.06 4.24
C PRO A 79 9.44 22.79 3.21
N GLY A 80 10.01 23.72 2.42
CA GLY A 80 9.27 24.54 1.45
C GLY A 80 9.08 23.94 0.05
N LYS A 81 9.60 22.73 -0.25
CA LYS A 81 9.61 22.19 -1.63
C LYS A 81 8.84 20.89 -1.84
N LEU A 82 8.40 20.21 -0.79
CA LEU A 82 7.80 18.89 -0.93
C LEU A 82 6.49 18.83 -0.16
N ASN A 83 5.37 19.04 -0.86
CA ASN A 83 4.04 18.55 -0.45
C ASN A 83 4.01 17.00 -0.46
N LEU A 84 5.08 16.33 -0.01
CA LEU A 84 5.14 14.89 0.12
C LEU A 84 4.55 14.56 1.49
N ALA A 85 3.37 13.98 1.52
CA ALA A 85 2.94 13.27 2.71
C ALA A 85 3.86 12.05 2.93
N PRO A 86 4.18 11.72 4.18
CA PRO A 86 5.07 10.60 4.50
C PRO A 86 4.30 9.28 4.35
N ALA A 87 4.13 8.81 3.10
CA ALA A 87 3.74 7.44 2.86
C ALA A 87 4.93 6.52 3.14
N ARG A 88 4.74 5.51 3.98
CA ARG A 88 5.68 4.41 4.19
C ARG A 88 5.29 3.27 3.28
N TRP A 89 6.14 2.95 2.31
CA TRP A 89 5.94 1.89 1.34
C TRP A 89 6.62 0.60 1.82
N MET A 90 5.88 -0.49 1.88
CA MET A 90 6.35 -1.82 2.27
C MET A 90 6.11 -2.75 1.09
N LEU A 91 7.12 -2.87 0.24
CA LEU A 91 7.03 -3.56 -1.05
C LEU A 91 7.46 -5.01 -0.94
N ASP A 92 6.70 -5.91 -1.56
CA ASP A 92 6.94 -7.37 -1.50
C ASP A 92 8.09 -7.81 -2.43
N ARG A 93 8.47 -6.95 -3.37
CA ARG A 93 9.49 -7.22 -4.39
C ARG A 93 10.21 -5.96 -4.82
N LYS A 94 11.35 -6.16 -5.48
CA LYS A 94 12.03 -5.08 -6.20
C LYS A 94 11.14 -4.65 -7.37
N LEU A 95 10.94 -3.34 -7.49
CA LEU A 95 10.19 -2.72 -8.58
C LEU A 95 11.15 -1.89 -9.43
N GLU A 96 10.91 -1.88 -10.74
CA GLU A 96 11.56 -0.93 -11.64
C GLU A 96 10.84 0.42 -11.53
N LEU A 97 11.58 1.50 -11.29
CA LEU A 97 11.02 2.83 -11.02
C LEU A 97 11.46 3.84 -12.10
N PRO A 98 10.62 4.83 -12.44
CA PRO A 98 9.31 5.12 -11.86
C PRO A 98 8.22 4.12 -12.31
N LEU A 99 7.26 3.84 -11.42
CA LEU A 99 6.17 2.90 -11.68
C LEU A 99 4.82 3.54 -11.35
N GLU A 100 3.89 3.48 -12.30
CA GLU A 100 2.50 3.82 -12.04
C GLU A 100 1.79 2.66 -11.35
N MET A 101 1.14 2.94 -10.23
CA MET A 101 0.42 1.96 -9.43
C MET A 101 -0.99 2.46 -9.10
N GLN A 102 -1.89 1.54 -8.82
CA GLN A 102 -3.15 1.84 -8.14
C GLN A 102 -2.98 1.60 -6.65
N CYS A 103 -3.17 2.65 -5.86
CA CYS A 103 -3.18 2.60 -4.41
C CYS A 103 -4.62 2.39 -3.94
N VAL A 104 -4.92 1.20 -3.45
CA VAL A 104 -6.25 0.82 -2.97
C VAL A 104 -6.31 0.99 -1.46
N ILE A 105 -7.28 1.75 -0.97
CA ILE A 105 -7.41 2.01 0.46
C ILE A 105 -8.24 0.90 1.10
N ILE A 106 -7.70 0.30 2.17
CA ILE A 106 -8.30 -0.88 2.81
C ILE A 106 -8.88 -0.52 4.16
N ALA A 107 -8.15 0.25 4.96
CA ALA A 107 -8.55 0.56 6.33
C ALA A 107 -8.02 1.92 6.76
N GLU A 108 -8.64 2.45 7.80
CA GLU A 108 -8.17 3.62 8.53
C GLU A 108 -8.06 3.28 10.00
N ASP A 109 -7.09 3.89 10.66
CA ASP A 109 -7.03 3.98 12.11
C ASP A 109 -7.30 5.44 12.49
N GLU A 110 -8.47 5.68 13.10
CA GLU A 110 -8.85 7.03 13.51
C GLU A 110 -8.06 7.53 14.71
N VAL A 111 -7.51 6.65 15.56
CA VAL A 111 -6.75 7.02 16.75
C VAL A 111 -5.35 7.44 16.35
N ALA A 112 -4.66 6.58 15.60
CA ALA A 112 -3.34 6.84 15.03
C ALA A 112 -3.37 7.86 13.87
N LYS A 113 -4.57 8.24 13.41
CA LYS A 113 -4.79 9.11 12.24
C LYS A 113 -4.04 8.60 11.02
N MET A 114 -4.19 7.31 10.72
CA MET A 114 -3.43 6.62 9.68
C MET A 114 -4.36 5.97 8.65
N THR A 115 -3.92 5.93 7.40
CA THR A 115 -4.58 5.16 6.34
C THR A 115 -3.69 4.00 5.91
N VAL A 116 -4.28 2.82 5.75
CA VAL A 116 -3.62 1.61 5.27
C VAL A 116 -4.17 1.22 3.91
N GLY A 117 -3.28 0.90 2.98
CA GLY A 117 -3.69 0.48 1.64
C GLY A 117 -2.74 -0.50 0.97
N MET A 118 -3.23 -1.07 -0.13
CA MET A 118 -2.50 -1.97 -1.02
C MET A 118 -1.97 -1.20 -2.22
N CYS A 119 -0.78 -1.59 -2.68
CA CYS A 119 -0.16 -1.10 -3.90
C CYS A 119 -0.36 -2.15 -4.99
N LEU A 120 -1.05 -1.80 -6.07
CA LEU A 120 -1.31 -2.68 -7.19
C LEU A 120 -0.55 -2.19 -8.41
N ALA A 121 0.28 -3.06 -8.99
CA ALA A 121 0.92 -2.83 -10.28
C ALA A 121 0.17 -3.63 -11.36
N ALA A 122 0.02 -3.06 -12.56
CA ALA A 122 -0.57 -3.78 -13.68
C ALA A 122 0.27 -5.03 -13.99
N ASP A 123 -0.39 -6.12 -14.39
CA ASP A 123 0.31 -7.29 -14.90
C ASP A 123 0.56 -7.17 -16.39
N ASP A 124 1.83 -7.05 -16.80
CA ASP A 124 2.21 -7.02 -18.21
C ASP A 124 1.81 -8.27 -19.00
N SER A 125 1.60 -9.41 -18.30
CA SER A 125 1.24 -10.68 -18.94
C SER A 125 -0.26 -10.85 -19.18
N GLN A 126 -1.11 -10.08 -18.48
CA GLN A 126 -2.55 -10.23 -18.53
C GLN A 126 -3.23 -8.84 -18.46
N PRO A 127 -3.94 -8.41 -19.52
CA PRO A 127 -4.71 -7.17 -19.48
C PRO A 127 -5.73 -7.19 -18.36
N ASP A 128 -5.97 -6.02 -17.75
CA ASP A 128 -6.96 -5.78 -16.70
C ASP A 128 -6.78 -6.57 -15.40
N THR A 129 -5.64 -7.25 -15.22
CA THR A 129 -5.27 -7.88 -13.96
C THR A 129 -4.12 -7.13 -13.29
N TRP A 130 -4.08 -7.28 -11.96
CA TRP A 130 -3.20 -6.54 -11.09
C TRP A 130 -2.42 -7.50 -10.21
N LYS A 131 -1.16 -7.17 -9.95
CA LYS A 131 -0.36 -7.90 -8.97
C LYS A 131 -0.13 -7.00 -7.76
N CYS A 132 -0.28 -7.57 -6.56
CA CYS A 132 0.13 -6.86 -5.34
C CYS A 132 1.63 -6.55 -5.41
N ALA A 133 1.98 -5.28 -5.30
CA ALA A 133 3.35 -4.79 -5.22
C ALA A 133 3.78 -4.58 -3.75
N GLY A 134 2.82 -4.52 -2.84
CA GLY A 134 3.03 -4.35 -1.41
C GLY A 134 1.89 -3.58 -0.76
N VAL A 135 2.18 -2.98 0.39
CA VAL A 135 1.24 -2.14 1.14
C VAL A 135 1.86 -0.79 1.46
N PHE A 136 1.03 0.19 1.78
CA PHE A 136 1.47 1.49 2.25
C PHE A 136 0.75 1.89 3.52
N LEU A 137 1.47 2.60 4.39
CA LEU A 137 0.93 3.35 5.51
C LEU A 137 1.02 4.82 5.18
N TRP A 138 -0.08 5.54 5.32
CA TRP A 138 -0.17 6.95 5.02
C TRP A 138 -0.49 7.72 6.29
N ASP A 139 0.33 8.73 6.60
CA ASP A 139 0.05 9.66 7.70
C ASP A 139 -1.13 10.57 7.33
N GLY A 140 -2.22 10.41 8.06
CA GLY A 140 -3.51 11.03 7.80
C GLY A 140 -4.58 10.07 7.30
N LEU A 141 -5.82 10.51 7.41
CA LEU A 141 -7.01 9.82 6.90
C LEU A 141 -7.19 10.08 5.39
N THR A 142 -7.97 9.24 4.72
CA THR A 142 -8.27 9.22 3.29
C THR A 142 -8.62 10.59 2.72
N TRP A 143 -9.42 11.38 3.43
CA TRP A 143 -9.79 12.73 2.98
C TRP A 143 -8.57 13.67 2.80
N LYS A 144 -7.47 13.43 3.51
CA LYS A 144 -6.21 14.17 3.35
C LYS A 144 -5.42 13.70 2.13
N ILE A 145 -5.60 12.47 1.65
CA ILE A 145 -4.84 11.91 0.51
C ILE A 145 -5.01 12.80 -0.72
N THR A 146 -6.23 13.24 -1.02
CA THR A 146 -6.51 14.14 -2.17
C THR A 146 -5.65 15.39 -2.17
N LYS A 147 -5.45 15.99 -0.98
CA LYS A 147 -4.65 17.21 -0.79
C LYS A 147 -3.17 17.01 -1.11
N TYR A 148 -2.63 15.84 -0.77
CA TYR A 148 -1.19 15.56 -0.84
C TYR A 148 -0.81 14.81 -2.11
N ALA A 149 -1.55 13.76 -2.48
CA ALA A 149 -1.37 13.04 -3.72
C ALA A 149 -1.71 13.90 -4.95
N ARG A 150 -2.50 14.99 -4.77
CA ARG A 150 -3.03 15.83 -5.87
C ARG A 150 -3.78 15.00 -6.91
N ARG A 151 -4.43 13.93 -6.46
CA ARG A 151 -5.21 13.00 -7.28
C ARG A 151 -6.59 12.87 -6.66
N GLU A 152 -7.59 12.75 -7.52
CA GLU A 152 -8.94 12.44 -7.08
C GLU A 152 -9.00 10.98 -6.66
N LEU A 153 -9.70 10.74 -5.55
CA LEU A 153 -10.06 9.40 -5.13
C LEU A 153 -11.20 8.92 -6.03
N GLN A 154 -11.11 7.68 -6.47
CA GLN A 154 -12.12 7.04 -7.30
C GLN A 154 -12.47 5.67 -6.73
N THR A 155 -13.66 5.17 -7.04
CA THR A 155 -13.98 3.78 -6.79
C THR A 155 -13.47 2.95 -7.97
N GLY A 156 -12.56 2.03 -7.70
CA GLY A 156 -12.02 1.11 -8.70
C GLY A 156 -12.45 -0.33 -8.45
N HIS A 157 -12.38 -1.14 -9.51
CA HIS A 157 -12.55 -2.58 -9.47
C HIS A 157 -11.25 -3.23 -9.95
N PHE A 158 -10.72 -4.19 -9.20
CA PHE A 158 -9.40 -4.78 -9.42
C PHE A 158 -9.46 -6.30 -9.30
N ALA A 159 -9.08 -7.00 -10.37
CA ALA A 159 -8.84 -8.43 -10.37
C ALA A 159 -7.36 -8.67 -10.00
N VAL A 160 -7.11 -9.05 -8.75
CA VAL A 160 -5.76 -9.15 -8.19
C VAL A 160 -5.31 -10.62 -8.11
N ILE A 161 -4.15 -10.92 -8.69
CA ILE A 161 -3.55 -12.27 -8.74
C ILE A 161 -2.25 -12.40 -7.94
#